data_AF-A0A956BPR9-F1
#
_entry.id   AF-A0A956BPR9-F1
#
_cell.length_a   1.000
_cell.length_b   1.000
_cell.length_c   1.000
_cell.angle_alpha   90.00
_cell.angle_beta   90.00
_cell.angle_gamma   90.00
#
_symmetry.space_group_name_H-M   'P 1'
#
loop_
_entity.id
_entity.type
_entity.pdbx_description
1 polymer ?
#
loop_
_entity_poly.entity_id
_entity_poly.type
_entity_poly.pdbx_seq_one_letter_code
_entity_poly.pdbx_strand_id
1 'polypeptide(L)'
;IVLPRPRPVVQVAENPSLKVVEGSPRASSVIVLPADTPRQKTLTPAEVSALVDMHGYSGRLLQAVREAKGVTLPEVADATRISLRYLQAIESDAHERLPSATFVRGYVKEIARMLKLDEEAVVAGYMRRLSGT
;
A
#
# COMPACT_ATOMS: atom_id res chain seq x y z
N ILE A 1 17.48 -44.26 -41.35
CA ILE A 1 16.14 -43.87 -41.86
C ILE A 1 15.39 -43.23 -40.68
N VAL A 2 15.36 -41.90 -40.62
CA VAL A 2 14.77 -41.15 -39.50
C VAL A 2 13.26 -41.08 -39.75
N LEU A 3 12.48 -41.81 -38.98
CA LEU A 3 11.02 -41.70 -38.98
C LEU A 3 10.61 -40.39 -38.25
N PRO A 4 9.71 -39.58 -38.82
CA PRO A 4 9.26 -38.36 -38.15
C PRO A 4 8.44 -38.70 -36.90
N ARG A 5 8.63 -37.94 -35.82
CA ARG A 5 7.82 -38.08 -34.60
C ARG A 5 6.39 -37.59 -34.87
N PRO A 6 5.34 -38.33 -34.46
CA PRO A 6 3.96 -37.86 -34.58
C PRO A 6 3.72 -36.64 -33.68
N ARG A 7 2.91 -35.69 -34.16
CA ARG A 7 2.47 -34.51 -33.38
C ARG A 7 1.55 -34.96 -32.24
N PRO A 8 1.59 -34.32 -31.06
CA PRO A 8 0.70 -34.66 -29.95
C PRO A 8 -0.75 -34.27 -30.29
N VAL A 9 -1.67 -35.21 -30.12
CA VAL A 9 -3.12 -34.96 -30.19
C VAL A 9 -3.54 -34.34 -28.86
N VAL A 10 -4.10 -33.13 -28.89
CA VAL A 10 -4.70 -32.50 -27.71
C VAL A 10 -6.04 -33.18 -27.45
N GLN A 11 -6.10 -34.00 -26.40
CA GLN A 11 -7.36 -34.53 -25.88
C GLN A 11 -7.90 -33.58 -24.82
N VAL A 12 -8.97 -32.87 -25.15
CA VAL A 12 -9.81 -32.14 -24.20
C VAL A 12 -10.61 -33.20 -23.45
N ALA A 13 -10.29 -33.43 -22.17
CA ALA A 13 -11.05 -34.32 -21.31
C ALA A 13 -11.70 -33.51 -20.19
N GLU A 14 -13.02 -33.61 -20.15
CA GLU A 14 -13.93 -32.97 -19.22
C GLU A 14 -13.73 -33.52 -17.78
N ASN A 15 -13.85 -32.63 -16.80
CA ASN A 15 -13.92 -32.88 -15.36
C ASN A 15 -15.01 -33.92 -15.04
N PRO A 16 -14.88 -34.87 -14.07
CA PRO A 16 -15.20 -34.55 -12.67
C PRO A 16 -14.53 -35.42 -11.56
N SER A 17 -14.49 -34.85 -10.35
CA SER A 17 -14.57 -35.54 -9.05
C SER A 17 -13.31 -36.18 -8.44
N LEU A 18 -12.61 -35.35 -7.67
CA LEU A 18 -12.02 -35.58 -6.33
C LEU A 18 -12.08 -37.01 -5.76
N LYS A 19 -10.90 -37.57 -5.43
CA LYS A 19 -10.71 -38.51 -4.32
C LYS A 19 -9.41 -38.23 -3.53
N VAL A 20 -9.55 -38.41 -2.22
CA VAL A 20 -8.69 -38.07 -1.08
C VAL A 20 -7.46 -38.98 -0.95
N VAL A 21 -6.32 -38.44 -0.49
CA VAL A 21 -5.28 -39.23 0.23
C VAL A 21 -4.67 -38.38 1.36
N GLU A 22 -4.69 -38.95 2.57
CA GLU A 22 -4.18 -38.41 3.83
C GLU A 22 -2.65 -38.54 3.96
N GLY A 23 -2.00 -37.60 4.67
CA GLY A 23 -0.77 -37.85 5.43
C GLY A 23 0.44 -36.95 5.18
N SER A 24 0.55 -35.83 5.91
CA SER A 24 1.82 -35.36 6.53
C SER A 24 1.59 -34.16 7.48
N PRO A 25 1.94 -34.25 8.78
CA PRO A 25 1.77 -33.15 9.73
C PRO A 25 3.08 -32.37 9.91
N ARG A 26 3.24 -31.25 9.21
CA ARG A 26 3.93 -30.06 9.75
C ARG A 26 3.21 -28.81 9.25
N ALA A 27 2.27 -28.35 10.07
CA ALA A 27 1.54 -27.12 9.88
C ALA A 27 2.46 -25.90 9.96
N SER A 28 2.57 -25.18 8.86
CA SER A 28 2.07 -23.81 8.87
C SER A 28 1.19 -23.66 7.65
N SER A 29 -0.07 -24.01 7.86
CA SER A 29 -1.14 -23.58 6.97
C SER A 29 -1.15 -22.06 7.04
N VAL A 30 -0.40 -21.39 6.16
CA VAL A 30 -0.76 -20.01 5.82
C VAL A 30 -2.06 -20.18 5.04
N ILE A 31 -3.17 -20.09 5.76
CA ILE A 31 -4.46 -19.85 5.16
C ILE A 31 -4.35 -18.44 4.57
N VAL A 32 -3.88 -18.37 3.32
CA VAL A 32 -4.10 -17.19 2.50
C VAL A 32 -5.60 -17.19 2.23
N LEU A 33 -6.33 -16.44 3.07
CA LEU A 33 -7.72 -16.12 2.77
C LEU A 33 -7.75 -15.49 1.37
N PRO A 34 -8.69 -15.91 0.49
CA PRO A 34 -8.80 -15.33 -0.83
C PRO A 34 -9.04 -13.82 -0.70
N ALA A 35 -8.19 -13.04 -1.35
CA ALA A 35 -8.20 -11.58 -1.35
C ALA A 35 -9.36 -11.05 -2.22
N ASP A 36 -10.60 -11.35 -1.84
CA ASP A 36 -11.80 -10.76 -2.45
C ASP A 36 -12.38 -9.67 -1.54
N THR A 37 -11.81 -8.46 -1.59
CA THR A 37 -12.52 -7.21 -1.23
C THR A 37 -11.79 -5.99 -1.81
N PRO A 38 -12.48 -5.04 -2.50
CA PRO A 38 -11.90 -3.73 -2.79
C PRO A 38 -11.82 -2.92 -1.48
N ARG A 39 -10.67 -2.94 -0.79
CA ARG A 39 -10.52 -2.35 0.55
C ARG A 39 -10.29 -0.84 0.61
N GLN A 40 -10.12 -0.16 -0.53
CA GLN A 40 -9.78 1.26 -0.55
C GLN A 40 -11.02 2.15 -0.74
N LYS A 41 -11.53 2.73 0.35
CA LYS A 41 -12.63 3.72 0.29
C LYS A 41 -12.14 4.93 -0.51
N THR A 42 -12.92 5.38 -1.49
CA THR A 42 -12.68 6.68 -2.13
C THR A 42 -13.29 7.77 -1.27
N LEU A 43 -12.46 8.67 -0.73
CA LEU A 43 -12.93 9.87 -0.05
C LEU A 43 -13.44 10.88 -1.07
N THR A 44 -14.55 11.52 -0.75
CA THR A 44 -15.05 12.68 -1.48
C THR A 44 -14.12 13.88 -1.29
N PRO A 45 -14.10 14.85 -2.24
CA PRO A 45 -13.33 16.08 -2.07
C PRO A 45 -13.70 16.85 -0.79
N ALA A 46 -14.97 16.84 -0.37
CA ALA A 46 -15.42 17.50 0.85
C ALA A 46 -14.87 16.84 2.12
N GLU A 47 -14.84 15.50 2.19
CA GLU A 47 -14.21 14.77 3.30
C GLU A 47 -12.71 15.09 3.40
N VAL A 48 -12.01 15.13 2.26
CA VAL A 48 -10.58 15.50 2.22
C VAL A 48 -10.38 16.94 2.68
N SER A 49 -11.18 17.88 2.18
CA SER A 49 -11.09 19.29 2.58
C SER A 49 -11.28 19.46 4.09
N ALA A 50 -12.29 18.79 4.69
CA ALA A 50 -12.52 18.86 6.13
C ALA A 50 -11.33 18.34 6.96
N LEU A 51 -10.65 17.30 6.49
CA LEU A 51 -9.43 16.80 7.15
C LEU A 51 -8.26 17.79 7.00
N VAL A 52 -8.12 18.42 5.82
CA VAL A 52 -7.12 19.47 5.57
C VAL A 52 -7.36 20.67 6.48
N ASP A 53 -8.60 21.11 6.65
CA ASP A 53 -8.95 22.23 7.53
C ASP A 53 -8.62 21.93 9.00
N MET A 54 -8.86 20.68 9.43
CA MET A 54 -8.64 20.25 10.83
C MET A 54 -7.16 20.09 11.19
N HIS A 55 -6.34 19.56 10.27
CA HIS A 55 -4.96 19.15 10.58
C HIS A 55 -3.91 19.97 9.84
N GLY A 56 -4.31 20.76 8.84
CA GLY A 56 -3.41 21.30 7.83
C GLY A 56 -2.63 20.19 7.12
N TYR A 57 -1.68 20.56 6.28
CA TYR A 57 -0.77 19.59 5.63
C TYR A 57 0.32 19.08 6.60
N SER A 58 -0.09 18.37 7.66
CA SER A 58 0.77 17.75 8.68
C SER A 58 0.86 16.23 8.51
N GLY A 59 1.74 15.57 9.25
CA GLY A 59 1.76 14.12 9.39
C GLY A 59 0.40 13.55 9.80
N ARG A 60 -0.27 14.24 10.73
CA ARG A 60 -1.61 13.85 11.19
C ARG A 60 -2.67 13.85 10.10
N LEU A 61 -2.61 14.77 9.13
CA LEU A 61 -3.48 14.72 7.95
C LEU A 61 -3.24 13.46 7.13
N LEU A 62 -1.98 13.14 6.85
CA LEU A 62 -1.62 11.96 6.05
C LEU A 62 -2.13 10.68 6.71
N GLN A 63 -1.96 10.57 8.03
CA GLN A 63 -2.52 9.48 8.82
C GLN A 63 -4.04 9.41 8.71
N ALA A 64 -4.74 10.52 8.96
CA ALA A 64 -6.21 10.54 8.96
C ALA A 64 -6.80 10.18 7.59
N VAL A 65 -6.21 10.70 6.51
CA VAL A 65 -6.61 10.36 5.13
C VAL A 65 -6.34 8.89 4.83
N ARG A 66 -5.17 8.37 5.22
CA ARG A 66 -4.81 6.95 5.04
C ARG A 66 -5.81 6.04 5.74
N GLU A 67 -6.10 6.30 7.01
CA GLU A 67 -7.01 5.50 7.82
C GLU A 67 -8.45 5.59 7.31
N ALA A 68 -8.91 6.79 6.91
CA ALA A 68 -10.24 6.96 6.33
C ALA A 68 -10.41 6.25 4.98
N LYS A 69 -9.31 6.00 4.26
CA LYS A 69 -9.28 5.18 3.03
C LYS A 69 -9.15 3.69 3.31
N GLY A 70 -8.96 3.28 4.57
CA GLY A 70 -8.74 1.87 4.94
C GLY A 70 -7.37 1.33 4.52
N VAL A 71 -6.41 2.22 4.26
CA VAL A 71 -5.05 1.85 3.83
C VAL A 71 -4.17 1.60 5.06
N THR A 72 -3.39 0.53 5.05
CA THR A 72 -2.47 0.22 6.16
C THR A 72 -1.06 0.76 5.89
N LEU A 73 -0.28 1.01 6.94
CA LEU A 73 1.12 1.42 6.79
C LEU A 73 1.97 0.40 5.99
N PRO A 74 1.83 -0.93 6.17
CA PRO A 74 2.50 -1.91 5.31
C PRO A 74 2.15 -1.77 3.83
N GLU A 75 0.89 -1.54 3.48
CA GLU A 75 0.48 -1.30 2.09
C GLU A 75 1.16 -0.06 1.50
N VAL A 76 1.29 1.02 2.30
CA VAL A 76 2.03 2.22 1.88
C VAL A 76 3.51 1.90 1.70
N ALA A 77 4.12 1.16 2.61
CA ALA A 77 5.53 0.78 2.53
C ALA A 77 5.81 -0.04 1.27
N ASP A 78 4.96 -1.02 0.96
CA ASP A 78 5.10 -1.88 -0.21
C ASP A 78 4.95 -1.09 -1.51
N ALA A 79 3.97 -0.18 -1.56
CA ALA A 79 3.69 0.64 -2.75
C ALA A 79 4.76 1.70 -3.02
N THR A 80 5.27 2.35 -1.96
CA THR A 80 6.19 3.49 -2.09
C THR A 80 7.66 3.13 -1.92
N ARG A 81 7.96 1.92 -1.43
CA ARG A 81 9.31 1.47 -1.01
C ARG A 81 9.93 2.33 0.10
N ILE A 82 9.11 3.06 0.85
CA ILE A 82 9.54 3.81 2.02
C ILE A 82 9.47 2.89 3.24
N SER A 83 10.52 2.89 4.07
CA SER A 83 10.52 2.05 5.28
C SER A 83 9.39 2.43 6.23
N LEU A 84 8.78 1.43 6.88
CA LEU A 84 7.74 1.64 7.90
C LEU A 84 8.15 2.64 8.98
N ARG A 85 9.43 2.62 9.39
CA ARG A 85 9.97 3.57 10.37
C ARG A 85 9.81 5.02 9.94
N TYR A 86 10.06 5.32 8.66
CA TYR A 86 9.93 6.68 8.14
C TYR A 86 8.47 7.06 7.91
N LEU A 87 7.63 6.13 7.46
CA LEU A 87 6.19 6.40 7.35
C LEU A 87 5.57 6.74 8.71
N GLN A 88 5.90 5.96 9.75
CA GLN A 88 5.49 6.23 11.12
C GLN A 88 6.00 7.58 11.62
N ALA A 89 7.28 7.90 11.36
CA ALA A 89 7.86 9.18 11.77
C ALA A 89 7.20 10.36 11.05
N ILE A 90 6.87 10.23 9.76
CA ILE A 90 6.13 11.24 9.00
C ILE A 90 4.73 11.42 9.58
N GLU A 91 3.96 10.35 9.77
CA GLU A 91 2.58 10.43 10.27
C GLU A 91 2.48 10.97 11.71
N SER A 92 3.52 10.77 12.52
CA SER A 92 3.61 11.27 13.89
C SER A 92 4.32 12.62 14.02
N ASP A 93 4.71 13.25 12.90
CA ASP A 93 5.53 14.48 12.87
C ASP A 93 6.81 14.38 13.74
N ALA A 94 7.38 13.17 13.86
CA ALA A 94 8.61 12.90 14.62
C ALA A 94 9.85 13.27 13.80
N HIS A 95 10.03 14.58 13.59
CA HIS A 95 11.02 15.18 12.69
C HIS A 95 12.46 14.76 12.98
N GLU A 96 12.80 14.55 14.25
CA GLU A 96 14.11 14.11 14.71
C GLU A 96 14.49 12.69 14.26
N ARG A 97 13.51 11.90 13.82
CA ARG A 97 13.69 10.51 13.35
C ARG A 97 13.75 10.41 11.83
N LEU A 98 13.56 11.52 11.13
CA LEU A 98 13.55 11.60 9.68
C LEU A 98 14.97 11.75 9.11
N PRO A 99 15.20 11.30 7.87
CA PRO A 99 16.45 11.56 7.16
C PRO A 99 16.53 13.02 6.71
N SER A 100 17.50 13.35 5.84
CA SER A 100 17.63 14.72 5.33
C SER A 100 16.33 15.20 4.65
N ALA A 101 16.08 16.51 4.75
CA ALA A 101 14.89 17.17 4.20
C ALA A 101 14.66 16.87 2.70
N THR A 102 15.73 16.60 1.94
CA THR A 102 15.63 16.19 0.52
C THR A 102 14.89 14.87 0.37
N PHE A 103 15.19 13.86 1.20
CA PHE A 103 14.49 12.58 1.19
C PHE A 103 13.06 12.72 1.70
N VAL A 104 12.87 13.48 2.79
CA VAL A 104 11.54 13.71 3.38
C VAL A 104 10.59 14.32 2.37
N ARG A 105 11.03 15.33 1.60
CA ARG A 105 10.23 15.93 0.52
C ARG A 105 9.74 14.87 -0.47
N GLY A 106 10.62 13.96 -0.89
CA GLY A 106 10.26 12.87 -1.81
C GLY A 106 9.26 11.91 -1.18
N TYR A 107 9.46 11.53 0.08
CA TYR A 107 8.54 10.63 0.81
C TYR A 107 7.14 11.22 0.96
N VAL A 108 7.05 12.48 1.37
CA VAL A 108 5.77 13.19 1.52
C VAL A 108 5.04 13.29 0.18
N LYS A 109 5.78 13.56 -0.91
CA LYS A 109 5.22 13.59 -2.27
C LYS A 109 4.62 12.25 -2.68
N GLU A 110 5.34 11.14 -2.44
CA GLU A 110 4.86 9.80 -2.79
C GLU A 110 3.66 9.35 -1.93
N ILE A 111 3.65 9.69 -0.63
CA ILE A 111 2.48 9.43 0.23
C ILE A 111 1.27 10.23 -0.27
N ALA A 112 1.45 11.52 -0.60
CA ALA A 112 0.37 12.36 -1.14
C ALA A 112 -0.19 11.81 -2.46
N ARG A 113 0.69 11.39 -3.39
CA ARG A 113 0.32 10.73 -4.64
C ARG A 113 -0.54 9.49 -4.39
N MET A 114 -0.06 8.60 -3.52
CA MET A 114 -0.77 7.35 -3.18
C MET A 114 -2.14 7.63 -2.56
N LEU A 115 -2.22 8.62 -1.67
CA LEU A 115 -3.47 9.01 -1.01
C LEU A 115 -4.39 9.86 -1.91
N LYS A 116 -3.97 10.19 -3.15
CA LYS A 116 -4.70 11.07 -4.08
C LYS A 116 -4.98 12.45 -3.49
N LEU A 117 -3.99 13.02 -2.81
CA LEU A 117 -3.98 14.39 -2.32
C LEU A 117 -3.24 15.30 -3.32
N ASP A 118 -3.39 16.61 -3.18
CA ASP A 118 -2.56 17.58 -3.91
C ASP A 118 -1.11 17.48 -3.42
N GLU A 119 -0.25 16.90 -4.26
CA GLU A 119 1.16 16.67 -3.96
C GLU A 119 1.91 17.95 -3.59
N GLU A 120 1.69 19.03 -4.35
CA GLU A 120 2.45 20.28 -4.19
C GLU A 120 2.00 21.01 -2.92
N ALA A 121 0.69 21.06 -2.65
CA ALA A 121 0.16 21.66 -1.44
C ALA A 121 0.59 20.91 -0.17
N VAL A 122 0.53 19.57 -0.21
CA VAL A 122 0.96 18.71 0.90
C VAL A 122 2.46 18.88 1.16
N VAL A 123 3.29 18.81 0.12
CA VAL A 123 4.75 18.97 0.25
C VAL A 123 5.08 20.37 0.79
N ALA A 124 4.54 21.43 0.21
CA ALA A 124 4.81 22.79 0.65
C ALA A 124 4.39 23.01 2.11
N GLY A 125 3.22 22.49 2.49
CA GLY A 125 2.69 22.64 3.83
C GLY A 125 3.41 21.80 4.88
N TYR A 126 3.80 20.57 4.57
CA TYR A 126 4.56 19.71 5.47
C TYR A 126 5.98 20.25 5.66
N MET A 127 6.67 20.59 4.57
CA MET A 127 8.06 21.07 4.64
C MET A 127 8.19 22.40 5.39
N ARG A 128 7.18 23.27 5.33
CA ARG A 128 7.13 24.50 6.14
C ARG A 128 7.15 24.20 7.64
N ARG A 129 6.45 23.15 8.08
CA ARG A 129 6.41 22.71 9.48
C ARG A 129 7.74 22.07 9.89
N LEU A 130 8.32 21.25 9.01
CA LEU A 130 9.63 20.64 9.23
C LEU A 130 10.74 21.68 9.45
N SER A 131 10.73 22.78 8.70
CA SER A 131 11.71 23.87 8.86
C SER A 131 11.45 24.80 10.05
N GLY A 132 10.28 24.71 10.67
CA GLY A 132 9.84 25.59 11.77
C GLY A 132 10.01 24.98 13.16
N THR A 133 10.72 23.85 13.28
CA THR A 133 11.06 23.17 14.54
C THR A 133 12.54 23.41 14.85
#